data_AF-A0A0H4X0H8-F1
#
_entry.id   AF-A0A0H4X0H8-F1
#
_cell.length_a   1.000
_cell.length_b   1.000
_cell.length_c   1.000
_cell.angle_alpha   90.00
_cell.angle_beta   90.00
_cell.angle_gamma   90.00
#
_symmetry.space_group_name_H-M   'P 1'
#
loop_
_entity.id
_entity.type
_entity.pdbx_description
1 polymer ?
#
loop_
_entity_poly.entity_id
_entity_poly.type
_entity_poly.pdbx_seq_one_letter_code
_entity_poly.pdbx_strand_id
1 'polypeptide(L)'
;MLRSPLPHMRPSPTEFDHQYTEQRRSIELARRYLEKEGVTRMYDALSKEVERGRLSVQDASGAIRFGLLAIIERVAERVGYTRYIEMLKDSEMLDALRFMLDDICRRKGVDTFEFRQQWAHTNLQALLRDWHLVVHEERGRHRYEVAADLARRLVGETPGTLQAETLKLPTDSFVLLVSPEAGLMGQGPEGTPVPITEIYAVESPAPEGKAWYLWLSMRDASNRAARALINVYLQDGRTLDDAIAFTREQGGSQQDKGWEDCCRLLAGVAKHVAEGGPVREVWYDATARELHEKLAATPKTAKADREKLRERLRAVSPGRTLVLEEPSR
;
A
#
# COMPACT_ATOMS: atom_id res chain seq x y z
N MET A 1 -23.62 17.40 26.07
CA MET A 1 -23.65 18.38 24.96
C MET A 1 -22.88 17.77 23.79
N LEU A 2 -23.60 17.30 22.77
CA LEU A 2 -23.02 16.72 21.56
C LEU A 2 -22.39 17.84 20.73
N ARG A 3 -21.06 17.91 20.69
CA ARG A 3 -20.37 18.72 19.68
C ARG A 3 -20.60 18.05 18.34
N SER A 4 -21.33 18.73 17.45
CA SER A 4 -21.35 18.41 16.02
C SER A 4 -19.91 18.26 15.51
N PRO A 5 -19.61 17.27 14.65
CA PRO A 5 -18.31 17.19 14.01
C PRO A 5 -18.15 18.41 13.09
N LEU A 6 -17.00 19.06 13.20
CA LEU A 6 -16.62 20.23 12.40
C LEU A 6 -16.84 19.94 10.90
N PRO A 7 -17.56 20.80 10.17
CA PRO A 7 -17.69 20.67 8.73
C PRO A 7 -16.33 21.00 8.07
N HIS A 8 -15.88 20.17 7.13
CA HIS A 8 -14.83 20.42 6.14
C HIS A 8 -13.33 20.27 6.50
N MET A 9 -12.93 19.62 7.61
CA MET A 9 -11.51 19.25 7.72
C MET A 9 -11.22 18.06 6.82
N ARG A 10 -10.38 18.27 5.79
CA ARG A 10 -9.76 17.17 5.04
C ARG A 10 -9.11 16.23 6.05
N PRO A 11 -9.23 14.91 5.85
CA PRO A 11 -8.59 13.97 6.76
C PRO A 11 -7.07 14.19 6.73
N SER A 12 -6.39 13.89 7.83
CA SER A 12 -4.93 13.96 7.86
C SER A 12 -4.34 13.16 6.69
N PRO A 13 -3.29 13.70 6.03
CA PRO A 13 -2.58 12.99 4.98
C PRO A 13 -2.12 11.64 5.47
N THR A 14 -2.30 10.60 4.66
CA THR A 14 -1.73 9.29 4.95
C THR A 14 -0.32 9.16 4.39
N GLU A 15 0.36 8.07 4.71
CA GLU A 15 1.67 7.79 4.12
C GLU A 15 1.63 7.67 2.58
N PHE A 16 0.51 7.19 2.03
CA PHE A 16 0.24 7.24 0.60
C PHE A 16 0.25 8.67 0.05
N ASP A 17 -0.38 9.63 0.75
CA ASP A 17 -0.43 11.03 0.30
C ASP A 17 0.97 11.65 0.23
N HIS A 18 1.80 11.39 1.26
CA HIS A 18 3.17 11.87 1.32
C HIS A 18 4.08 11.25 0.23
N GLN A 19 3.90 9.96 -0.07
CA GLN A 19 4.80 9.25 -0.99
C GLN A 19 4.35 9.27 -2.46
N TYR A 20 3.06 9.40 -2.72
CA TYR A 20 2.48 9.31 -4.07
C TYR A 20 1.84 10.63 -4.50
N THR A 21 0.87 11.15 -3.74
CA THR A 21 0.12 12.36 -4.11
C THR A 21 1.03 13.59 -4.20
N GLU A 22 1.86 13.83 -3.19
CA GLU A 22 2.79 14.98 -3.16
C GLU A 22 3.90 14.86 -4.23
N GLN A 23 4.20 13.64 -4.68
CA GLN A 23 5.29 13.35 -5.61
C GLN A 23 4.82 13.22 -7.07
N ARG A 24 3.53 13.46 -7.33
CA ARG A 24 2.86 13.22 -8.60
C ARG A 24 3.58 13.82 -9.81
N ARG A 25 4.12 15.04 -9.71
CA ARG A 25 4.86 15.68 -10.81
C ARG A 25 6.07 14.85 -11.23
N SER A 26 6.83 14.34 -10.26
CA SER A 26 8.02 13.52 -10.52
C SER A 26 7.64 12.16 -11.09
N ILE A 27 6.54 11.57 -10.62
CA ILE A 27 5.99 10.31 -11.15
C ILE A 27 5.54 10.48 -12.61
N GLU A 28 4.80 11.55 -12.91
CA GLU A 28 4.35 11.87 -14.29
C GLU A 28 5.53 12.16 -15.23
N LEU A 29 6.61 12.75 -14.72
CA LEU A 29 7.83 12.93 -15.49
C LEU A 29 8.53 11.59 -15.75
N ALA A 30 8.64 10.72 -14.74
CA ALA A 30 9.19 9.38 -14.89
C ALA A 30 8.43 8.57 -15.93
N ARG A 31 7.09 8.56 -15.89
CA ARG A 31 6.23 7.90 -16.89
C ARG A 31 6.54 8.35 -18.32
N ARG A 32 6.56 9.66 -18.55
CA ARG A 32 6.81 10.24 -19.88
C ARG A 32 8.17 9.84 -20.44
N TYR A 33 9.22 9.88 -19.64
CA TYR A 33 10.56 9.49 -20.09
C TYR A 33 10.70 7.98 -20.24
N LEU A 34 10.09 7.19 -19.36
CA LEU A 34 10.07 5.74 -19.48
C LEU A 34 9.38 5.30 -20.77
N GLU A 35 8.21 5.86 -21.09
CA GLU A 35 7.46 5.57 -22.31
C GLU A 35 8.24 5.92 -23.57
N LYS A 36 8.92 7.07 -23.56
CA LYS A 36 9.66 7.56 -24.72
C LYS A 36 11.00 6.85 -24.95
N GLU A 37 11.77 6.62 -23.89
CA GLU A 37 13.18 6.23 -23.99
C GLU A 37 13.42 4.75 -23.65
N GLY A 38 12.54 4.17 -22.83
CA GLY A 38 12.71 2.87 -22.17
C GLY A 38 13.58 2.93 -20.92
N VAL A 39 13.51 1.87 -20.09
CA VAL A 39 14.19 1.79 -18.77
C VAL A 39 15.69 2.10 -18.86
N THR A 40 16.36 1.54 -19.85
CA THR A 40 17.83 1.59 -19.97
C THR A 40 18.36 2.95 -20.40
N ARG A 41 17.57 3.75 -21.13
CA ARG A 41 17.99 5.06 -21.66
C ARG A 41 17.40 6.24 -20.90
N MET A 42 16.44 5.99 -20.00
CA MET A 42 15.76 7.02 -19.24
C MET A 42 16.73 7.94 -18.49
N TYR A 43 17.74 7.37 -17.82
CA TYR A 43 18.73 8.12 -17.04
C TYR A 43 19.57 9.05 -17.92
N ASP A 44 20.10 8.54 -19.03
CA ASP A 44 20.93 9.32 -19.96
C ASP A 44 20.12 10.43 -20.63
N ALA A 45 18.87 10.15 -20.97
CA ALA A 45 17.96 11.15 -21.55
C ALA A 45 17.68 12.29 -20.56
N LEU A 46 17.37 11.96 -19.29
CA LEU A 46 17.16 12.96 -18.25
C LEU A 46 18.42 13.79 -17.99
N SER A 47 19.60 13.16 -17.96
CA SER A 47 20.88 13.84 -17.77
C SER A 47 21.17 14.85 -18.89
N LYS A 48 20.94 14.46 -20.16
CA LYS A 48 21.11 15.35 -21.31
C LYS A 48 20.14 16.54 -21.29
N GLU A 49 18.92 16.35 -20.81
CA GLU A 49 17.94 17.44 -20.71
C GLU A 49 18.30 18.44 -19.59
N VAL A 50 18.96 17.97 -18.53
CA VAL A 50 19.59 18.85 -17.52
C VAL A 50 20.77 19.63 -18.11
N GLU A 51 21.69 18.95 -18.80
CA GLU A 51 22.84 19.60 -19.46
C GLU A 51 22.41 20.68 -20.47
N ARG A 52 21.27 20.46 -21.15
CA ARG A 52 20.68 21.42 -22.09
C ARG A 52 19.89 22.54 -21.42
N GLY A 53 19.75 22.54 -20.10
CA GLY A 53 18.98 23.53 -19.34
C GLY A 53 17.46 23.45 -19.52
N ARG A 54 16.95 22.33 -20.07
CA ARG A 54 15.51 22.12 -20.31
C ARG A 54 14.79 21.46 -19.14
N LEU A 55 15.54 20.85 -18.23
CA LEU A 55 15.03 20.22 -17.02
C LEU A 55 15.89 20.62 -15.81
N SER A 56 15.26 20.85 -14.66
CA SER A 56 16.01 21.10 -13.42
C SER A 56 16.65 19.82 -12.90
N VAL A 57 17.77 19.93 -12.19
CA VAL A 57 18.43 18.79 -11.52
C VAL A 57 17.46 18.10 -10.55
N GLN A 58 16.63 18.89 -9.84
CA GLN A 58 15.65 18.37 -8.90
C GLN A 58 14.57 17.53 -9.60
N ASP A 59 14.02 18.03 -10.71
CA ASP A 59 13.00 17.31 -11.48
C ASP A 59 13.58 16.02 -12.09
N ALA A 60 14.80 16.07 -12.63
CA ALA A 60 15.50 14.91 -13.17
C ALA A 60 15.76 13.85 -12.09
N SER A 61 16.27 14.27 -10.92
CA SER A 61 16.49 13.37 -9.78
C SER A 61 15.17 12.77 -9.28
N GLY A 62 14.09 13.55 -9.27
CA GLY A 62 12.75 13.07 -8.96
C GLY A 62 12.30 11.98 -9.93
N ALA A 63 12.38 12.25 -11.24
CA ALA A 63 12.00 11.28 -12.26
C ALA A 63 12.82 9.98 -12.20
N ILE A 64 14.14 10.08 -11.96
CA ILE A 64 15.00 8.89 -11.77
C ILE A 64 14.53 8.09 -10.56
N ARG A 65 14.27 8.76 -9.42
CA ARG A 65 13.80 8.11 -8.19
C ARG A 65 12.48 7.34 -8.39
N PHE A 66 11.58 7.85 -9.22
CA PHE A 66 10.27 7.23 -9.48
C PHE A 66 10.21 6.38 -10.76
N GLY A 67 11.34 6.16 -11.44
CA GLY A 67 11.41 5.31 -12.64
C GLY A 67 10.90 3.89 -12.38
N LEU A 68 11.30 3.29 -11.25
CA LEU A 68 10.86 1.95 -10.88
C LEU A 68 9.37 1.88 -10.56
N LEU A 69 8.83 2.90 -9.88
CA LEU A 69 7.39 3.01 -9.62
C LEU A 69 6.58 3.03 -10.93
N ALA A 70 7.04 3.77 -11.95
CA ALA A 70 6.38 3.80 -13.26
C ALA A 70 6.41 2.44 -13.99
N ILE A 71 7.46 1.63 -13.76
CA ILE A 71 7.53 0.25 -14.28
C ILE A 71 6.55 -0.65 -13.52
N ILE A 72 6.49 -0.54 -12.19
CA ILE A 72 5.52 -1.26 -11.35
C ILE A 72 4.10 -0.99 -11.84
N GLU A 73 3.74 0.26 -12.12
CA GLU A 73 2.41 0.63 -12.63
C GLU A 73 2.04 -0.13 -13.91
N ARG A 74 2.94 -0.13 -14.90
CA ARG A 74 2.73 -0.81 -16.19
C ARG A 74 2.65 -2.32 -16.05
N VAL A 75 3.53 -2.91 -15.23
CA VAL A 75 3.55 -4.37 -15.01
C VAL A 75 2.31 -4.80 -14.22
N ALA A 76 1.95 -4.07 -13.16
CA ALA A 76 0.79 -4.35 -12.32
C ALA A 76 -0.53 -4.29 -13.12
N GLU A 77 -0.65 -3.36 -14.07
CA GLU A 77 -1.77 -3.32 -15.02
C GLU A 77 -1.86 -4.62 -15.84
N ARG A 78 -0.74 -5.15 -16.33
CA ARG A 78 -0.70 -6.39 -17.12
C ARG A 78 -1.05 -7.62 -16.31
N VAL A 79 -0.46 -7.80 -15.14
CA VAL A 79 -0.61 -9.03 -14.34
C VAL A 79 -1.88 -9.04 -13.48
N GLY A 80 -2.54 -7.89 -13.37
CA GLY A 80 -3.67 -7.68 -12.48
C GLY A 80 -3.17 -7.24 -11.10
N TYR A 81 -3.33 -5.95 -10.81
CA TYR A 81 -2.75 -5.18 -9.70
C TYR A 81 -2.52 -5.93 -8.38
N THR A 82 -3.37 -6.86 -7.98
CA THR A 82 -3.25 -7.60 -6.71
C THR A 82 -2.27 -8.79 -6.74
N ARG A 83 -1.58 -9.08 -7.86
CA ARG A 83 -0.65 -10.21 -7.99
C ARG A 83 0.83 -9.81 -7.91
N TYR A 84 1.31 -9.56 -6.69
CA TYR A 84 2.71 -9.14 -6.45
C TYR A 84 3.75 -10.13 -6.98
N ILE A 85 3.55 -11.44 -6.76
CA ILE A 85 4.51 -12.47 -7.20
C ILE A 85 4.62 -12.55 -8.72
N GLU A 86 3.49 -12.42 -9.43
CA GLU A 86 3.49 -12.40 -10.89
C GLU A 86 4.18 -11.15 -11.45
N MET A 87 4.03 -10.00 -10.78
CA MET A 87 4.77 -8.79 -11.11
C MET A 87 6.29 -9.00 -10.99
N LEU A 88 6.76 -9.74 -9.98
CA LEU A 88 8.18 -10.04 -9.81
C LEU A 88 8.73 -11.01 -10.87
N LYS A 89 7.87 -11.81 -11.51
CA LYS A 89 8.24 -12.76 -12.57
C LYS A 89 8.16 -12.14 -13.98
N ASP A 90 7.54 -10.97 -14.12
CA ASP A 90 7.40 -10.29 -15.41
C ASP A 90 8.77 -9.90 -15.98
N SER A 91 8.97 -10.16 -17.27
CA SER A 91 10.27 -9.94 -17.94
C SER A 91 10.72 -8.48 -17.89
N GLU A 92 9.81 -7.52 -18.00
CA GLU A 92 10.15 -6.09 -17.95
C GLU A 92 10.60 -5.68 -16.54
N MET A 93 9.96 -6.24 -15.50
CA MET A 93 10.39 -6.04 -14.12
C MET A 93 11.76 -6.64 -13.87
N LEU A 94 12.00 -7.88 -14.31
CA LEU A 94 13.27 -8.57 -14.16
C LEU A 94 14.41 -7.85 -14.90
N ASP A 95 14.16 -7.38 -16.13
CA ASP A 95 15.14 -6.63 -16.91
C ASP A 95 15.47 -5.28 -16.25
N ALA A 96 14.47 -4.59 -15.70
CA ALA A 96 14.68 -3.34 -14.98
C ALA A 96 15.53 -3.55 -13.71
N LEU A 97 15.24 -4.58 -12.93
CA LEU A 97 15.99 -4.90 -11.72
C LEU A 97 17.43 -5.30 -12.04
N ARG A 98 17.63 -6.13 -13.06
CA ARG A 98 18.97 -6.50 -13.54
C ARG A 98 19.76 -5.26 -13.98
N PHE A 99 19.16 -4.40 -14.79
CA PHE A 99 19.82 -3.18 -15.24
C PHE A 99 20.23 -2.26 -14.08
N MET A 100 19.35 -2.06 -13.10
CA MET A 100 19.67 -1.24 -11.92
C MET A 100 20.79 -1.85 -11.07
N LEU A 101 20.82 -3.18 -10.94
CA LEU A 101 21.89 -3.89 -10.24
C LEU A 101 23.23 -3.72 -10.98
N ASP A 102 23.26 -3.98 -12.27
CA ASP A 102 24.49 -3.87 -13.08
C ASP A 102 25.03 -2.44 -13.07
N ASP A 103 24.14 -1.45 -13.15
CA ASP A 103 24.52 -0.05 -13.08
C ASP A 103 25.10 0.36 -11.72
N ILE A 104 24.49 -0.06 -10.61
CA ILE A 104 25.02 0.27 -9.28
C ILE A 104 26.34 -0.47 -8.98
N CYS A 105 26.48 -1.72 -9.44
CA CYS A 105 27.73 -2.48 -9.33
C CYS A 105 28.86 -1.75 -10.08
N ARG A 106 28.60 -1.33 -11.32
CA ARG A 106 29.54 -0.58 -12.15
C ARG A 106 29.93 0.77 -11.52
N ARG A 107 28.96 1.54 -11.00
CA ARG A 107 29.23 2.86 -10.39
C ARG A 107 30.00 2.75 -9.08
N LYS A 108 29.76 1.71 -8.27
CA LYS A 108 30.44 1.50 -7.00
C LYS A 108 31.74 0.71 -7.12
N GLY A 109 31.97 0.03 -8.25
CA GLY A 109 33.09 -0.89 -8.41
C GLY A 109 33.02 -2.10 -7.47
N VAL A 110 31.82 -2.48 -7.03
CA VAL A 110 31.58 -3.58 -6.09
C VAL A 110 30.59 -4.55 -6.73
N ASP A 111 31.00 -5.80 -6.87
CA ASP A 111 30.17 -6.88 -7.42
C ASP A 111 30.44 -8.20 -6.70
N THR A 112 30.06 -8.27 -5.42
CA THR A 112 30.18 -9.49 -4.60
C THR A 112 28.81 -10.12 -4.38
N PHE A 113 28.81 -11.41 -4.01
CA PHE A 113 27.58 -12.13 -3.69
C PHE A 113 26.80 -11.47 -2.55
N GLU A 114 27.50 -11.05 -1.49
CA GLU A 114 26.91 -10.37 -0.32
C GLU A 114 26.28 -9.04 -0.73
N PHE A 115 26.95 -8.27 -1.58
CA PHE A 115 26.40 -7.02 -2.10
C PHE A 115 25.13 -7.25 -2.90
N ARG A 116 25.13 -8.25 -3.80
CA ARG A 116 23.94 -8.61 -4.60
C ARG A 116 22.78 -9.07 -3.71
N GLN A 117 23.04 -9.87 -2.68
CA GLN A 117 22.02 -10.30 -1.73
C GLN A 117 21.43 -9.12 -0.94
N GLN A 118 22.28 -8.26 -0.39
CA GLN A 118 21.82 -7.08 0.36
C GLN A 118 21.03 -6.12 -0.53
N TRP A 119 21.48 -5.90 -1.76
CA TRP A 119 20.77 -5.09 -2.76
C TRP A 119 19.39 -5.69 -3.07
N ALA A 120 19.33 -7.01 -3.33
CA ALA A 120 18.08 -7.69 -3.61
C ALA A 120 17.09 -7.57 -2.44
N HIS A 121 17.55 -7.83 -1.21
CA HIS A 121 16.72 -7.70 -0.01
C HIS A 121 16.16 -6.28 0.13
N THR A 122 17.01 -5.25 0.03
CA THR A 122 16.60 -3.85 0.18
C THR A 122 15.63 -3.40 -0.92
N ASN A 123 15.88 -3.79 -2.17
CA ASN A 123 15.06 -3.37 -3.30
C ASN A 123 13.73 -4.13 -3.36
N LEU A 124 13.67 -5.41 -2.97
CA LEU A 124 12.40 -6.15 -2.89
C LEU A 124 11.45 -5.53 -1.86
N GLN A 125 11.98 -5.01 -0.75
CA GLN A 125 11.17 -4.27 0.23
C GLN A 125 10.67 -2.94 -0.35
N ALA A 126 11.51 -2.21 -1.07
CA ALA A 126 11.10 -0.97 -1.75
C ALA A 126 10.03 -1.23 -2.83
N LEU A 127 10.22 -2.28 -3.64
CA LEU A 127 9.26 -2.74 -4.65
C LEU A 127 7.91 -3.09 -4.04
N LEU A 128 7.91 -3.87 -2.96
CA LEU A 128 6.67 -4.26 -2.29
C LEU A 128 5.89 -3.04 -1.81
N ARG A 129 6.56 -2.06 -1.19
CA ARG A 129 5.92 -0.80 -0.81
C ARG A 129 5.39 -0.03 -2.01
N ASP A 130 6.21 0.16 -3.04
CA ASP A 130 5.82 0.92 -4.23
C ASP A 130 4.63 0.27 -4.95
N TRP A 131 4.60 -1.06 -4.95
CA TRP A 131 3.45 -1.82 -5.39
C TRP A 131 2.20 -1.54 -4.52
N HIS A 132 2.30 -1.48 -3.18
CA HIS A 132 1.16 -1.06 -2.35
C HIS A 132 0.62 0.32 -2.74
N LEU A 133 1.50 1.29 -3.06
CA LEU A 133 1.07 2.61 -3.53
C LEU A 133 0.27 2.50 -4.83
N VAL A 134 0.79 1.78 -5.82
CA VAL A 134 0.12 1.56 -7.11
C VAL A 134 -1.22 0.85 -6.93
N VAL A 135 -1.27 -0.23 -6.14
CA VAL A 135 -2.52 -0.96 -5.91
C VAL A 135 -3.52 -0.07 -5.20
N HIS A 136 -3.11 0.68 -4.18
CA HIS A 136 -4.00 1.56 -3.45
C HIS A 136 -4.59 2.65 -4.37
N GLU A 137 -3.77 3.24 -5.24
CA GLU A 137 -4.21 4.20 -6.25
C GLU A 137 -5.25 3.59 -7.20
N GLU A 138 -4.90 2.45 -7.79
CA GLU A 138 -5.65 1.84 -8.90
C GLU A 138 -6.92 1.12 -8.43
N ARG A 139 -6.94 0.67 -7.17
CA ARG A 139 -8.09 0.01 -6.53
C ARG A 139 -9.01 0.96 -5.77
N GLY A 140 -8.82 2.28 -5.92
CA GLY A 140 -9.81 3.27 -5.51
C GLY A 140 -9.59 3.89 -4.12
N ARG A 141 -8.37 3.79 -3.58
CA ARG A 141 -7.94 4.38 -2.30
C ARG A 141 -8.92 4.13 -1.15
N HIS A 142 -9.42 2.88 -1.05
CA HIS A 142 -10.37 2.52 0.01
C HIS A 142 -9.77 2.80 1.39
N ARG A 143 -10.46 3.60 2.19
CA ARG A 143 -10.02 4.05 3.51
C ARG A 143 -11.05 3.66 4.56
N TYR A 144 -10.60 2.85 5.52
CA TYR A 144 -11.36 2.45 6.69
C TYR A 144 -10.72 3.08 7.93
N GLU A 145 -11.54 3.38 8.93
CA GLU A 145 -11.07 3.85 10.23
C GLU A 145 -11.73 3.00 11.31
N VAL A 146 -10.95 2.58 12.30
CA VAL A 146 -11.45 1.80 13.44
C VAL A 146 -11.17 2.55 14.73
N ALA A 147 -12.23 2.74 15.54
CA ALA A 147 -12.10 3.36 16.85
C ALA A 147 -11.25 2.50 17.80
N ALA A 148 -10.54 3.14 18.72
CA ALA A 148 -9.59 2.46 19.62
C ALA A 148 -10.20 1.30 20.42
N ASP A 149 -11.39 1.51 21.00
CA ASP A 149 -12.11 0.47 21.77
C ASP A 149 -12.49 -0.72 20.90
N LEU A 150 -13.05 -0.46 19.72
CA LEU A 150 -13.40 -1.49 18.75
C LEU A 150 -12.15 -2.24 18.28
N ALA A 151 -11.06 -1.54 17.98
CA ALA A 151 -9.80 -2.15 17.57
C ALA A 151 -9.26 -3.12 18.65
N ARG A 152 -9.19 -2.67 19.91
CA ARG A 152 -8.76 -3.52 21.04
C ARG A 152 -9.64 -4.74 21.21
N ARG A 153 -10.96 -4.56 21.12
CA ARG A 153 -11.92 -5.65 21.21
C ARG A 153 -11.72 -6.66 20.08
N LEU A 154 -11.65 -6.19 18.83
CA LEU A 154 -11.46 -7.05 17.67
C LEU A 154 -10.14 -7.83 17.76
N VAL A 155 -9.05 -7.20 18.22
CA VAL A 155 -7.78 -7.91 18.46
C VAL A 155 -7.95 -9.01 19.51
N GLY A 156 -8.65 -8.73 20.62
CA GLY A 156 -8.83 -9.70 21.72
C GLY A 156 -9.86 -10.80 21.46
N GLU A 157 -10.90 -10.53 20.68
CA GLU A 157 -12.02 -11.45 20.45
C GLU A 157 -11.92 -12.26 19.16
N THR A 158 -11.08 -11.83 18.20
CA THR A 158 -10.92 -12.56 16.94
C THR A 158 -10.18 -13.88 17.20
N PRO A 159 -10.83 -15.04 17.01
CA PRO A 159 -10.20 -16.31 17.32
C PRO A 159 -9.11 -16.62 16.28
N GLY A 160 -7.92 -16.98 16.75
CA GLY A 160 -6.83 -17.41 15.87
C GLY A 160 -7.12 -18.72 15.12
N THR A 161 -8.16 -19.47 15.53
CA THR A 161 -8.64 -20.70 14.89
C THR A 161 -9.49 -20.47 13.64
N LEU A 162 -9.72 -19.21 13.23
CA LEU A 162 -10.40 -18.90 11.97
C LEU A 162 -9.67 -19.57 10.79
N GLN A 163 -10.43 -20.23 9.93
CA GLN A 163 -9.89 -20.92 8.76
C GLN A 163 -9.41 -19.91 7.72
N ALA A 164 -8.16 -20.02 7.28
CA ALA A 164 -7.49 -19.04 6.42
C ALA A 164 -8.22 -18.85 5.06
N GLU A 165 -8.75 -19.93 4.49
CA GLU A 165 -9.57 -19.92 3.28
C GLU A 165 -10.82 -19.01 3.41
N THR A 166 -11.40 -18.91 4.60
CA THR A 166 -12.60 -18.08 4.87
C THR A 166 -12.30 -16.59 5.07
N LEU A 167 -11.05 -16.24 5.39
CA LEU A 167 -10.66 -14.87 5.76
C LEU A 167 -10.60 -13.93 4.55
N LYS A 168 -11.69 -13.23 4.22
CA LYS A 168 -11.71 -12.32 3.07
C LYS A 168 -11.69 -10.87 3.52
N LEU A 169 -10.74 -10.08 3.03
CA LEU A 169 -10.72 -8.64 3.29
C LEU A 169 -12.00 -7.95 2.76
N PRO A 170 -12.46 -6.84 3.37
CA PRO A 170 -13.63 -6.10 2.90
C PRO A 170 -13.57 -5.69 1.43
N THR A 171 -12.36 -5.38 0.97
CA THR A 171 -11.99 -5.12 -0.43
C THR A 171 -10.59 -5.67 -0.68
N ASP A 172 -10.24 -5.95 -1.94
CA ASP A 172 -8.93 -6.53 -2.27
C ASP A 172 -7.74 -5.60 -1.93
N SER A 173 -7.98 -4.30 -1.72
CA SER A 173 -6.97 -3.36 -1.25
C SER A 173 -7.58 -2.17 -0.54
N PHE A 174 -7.08 -1.86 0.67
CA PHE A 174 -7.49 -0.71 1.45
C PHE A 174 -6.40 -0.29 2.44
N VAL A 175 -6.57 0.90 3.01
CA VAL A 175 -5.85 1.33 4.22
C VAL A 175 -6.81 1.32 5.39
N LEU A 176 -6.42 0.65 6.48
CA LEU A 176 -7.06 0.74 7.78
C LEU A 176 -6.31 1.76 8.63
N LEU A 177 -7.01 2.78 9.08
CA LEU A 177 -6.51 3.75 10.04
C LEU A 177 -6.84 3.30 11.44
N VAL A 178 -5.81 3.28 12.27
CA VAL A 178 -5.90 2.83 13.65
C VAL A 178 -5.48 3.98 14.53
N SER A 179 -6.31 4.29 15.53
CA SER A 179 -5.94 5.32 16.51
C SER A 179 -4.76 4.82 17.36
N PRO A 180 -3.77 5.69 17.68
CA PRO A 180 -2.64 5.31 18.54
C PRO A 180 -3.05 4.70 19.88
N GLU A 181 -4.20 5.11 20.41
CA GLU A 181 -4.78 4.60 21.65
C GLU A 181 -5.14 3.11 21.57
N ALA A 182 -5.32 2.53 20.38
CA ALA A 182 -5.57 1.10 20.21
C ALA A 182 -4.43 0.21 20.74
N GLY A 183 -3.23 0.77 20.90
CA GLY A 183 -2.09 0.07 21.51
C GLY A 183 -1.35 -0.88 20.57
N LEU A 184 -1.58 -0.79 19.25
CA LEU A 184 -0.78 -1.50 18.26
C LEU A 184 0.60 -0.84 18.14
N MET A 185 1.65 -1.58 18.44
CA MET A 185 3.02 -1.04 18.51
C MET A 185 3.96 -1.78 17.55
N GLY A 186 4.75 -1.05 16.78
CA GLY A 186 5.89 -1.58 16.03
C GLY A 186 7.19 -0.86 16.39
N GLN A 187 8.26 -1.12 15.65
CA GLN A 187 9.57 -0.51 15.86
C GLN A 187 9.75 0.74 15.00
N GLY A 188 10.12 1.82 15.67
CA GLY A 188 10.51 3.09 15.07
C GLY A 188 11.92 3.03 14.50
N PRO A 189 12.40 4.14 13.91
CA PRO A 189 13.70 4.19 13.22
C PRO A 189 14.91 3.85 14.11
N GLU A 190 14.77 3.99 15.44
CA GLU A 190 15.81 3.71 16.44
C GLU A 190 15.51 2.45 17.27
N GLY A 191 14.59 1.60 16.81
CA GLY A 191 14.13 0.41 17.54
C GLY A 191 13.21 0.73 18.72
N THR A 192 12.81 2.00 18.88
CA THR A 192 11.87 2.42 19.92
C THR A 192 10.44 2.01 19.57
N PRO A 193 9.63 1.55 20.54
CA PRO A 193 8.23 1.25 20.27
C PRO A 193 7.47 2.50 19.83
N VAL A 194 6.78 2.42 18.69
CA VAL A 194 5.94 3.50 18.14
C VAL A 194 4.58 2.96 17.71
N PRO A 195 3.50 3.77 17.78
CA PRO A 195 2.18 3.31 17.36
C PRO A 195 2.10 3.03 15.86
N ILE A 196 1.48 1.91 15.51
CA ILE A 196 1.04 1.60 14.14
C ILE A 196 -0.27 2.34 13.91
N THR A 197 -0.26 3.25 12.94
CA THR A 197 -1.40 4.17 12.68
C THR A 197 -2.07 3.91 11.34
N GLU A 198 -1.38 3.26 10.41
CA GLU A 198 -1.93 2.88 9.12
C GLU A 198 -1.52 1.45 8.77
N ILE A 199 -2.48 0.64 8.33
CA ILE A 199 -2.27 -0.71 7.83
C ILE A 199 -2.79 -0.74 6.40
N TYR A 200 -1.88 -0.67 5.43
CA TYR A 200 -2.22 -0.92 4.03
C TYR A 200 -2.24 -2.43 3.83
N ALA A 201 -3.39 -2.96 3.41
CA ALA A 201 -3.56 -4.38 3.16
C ALA A 201 -3.93 -4.58 1.69
N VAL A 202 -3.27 -5.56 1.05
CA VAL A 202 -3.64 -6.07 -0.27
C VAL A 202 -3.85 -7.57 -0.18
N GLU A 203 -5.03 -8.03 -0.58
CA GLU A 203 -5.34 -9.46 -0.73
C GLU A 203 -4.96 -9.92 -2.13
N SER A 204 -3.99 -10.82 -2.21
CA SER A 204 -3.62 -11.50 -3.45
C SER A 204 -4.38 -12.82 -3.56
N PRO A 205 -5.10 -13.05 -4.67
CA PRO A 205 -5.78 -14.32 -4.92
C PRO A 205 -4.79 -15.38 -5.47
N ALA A 206 -5.29 -16.61 -5.62
CA ALA A 206 -4.64 -17.72 -6.34
C ALA A 206 -4.15 -17.32 -7.76
N PRO A 207 -3.18 -18.04 -8.39
CA PRO A 207 -2.78 -19.44 -8.15
C PRO A 207 -1.67 -19.71 -7.12
N GLU A 208 -0.89 -18.70 -6.69
CA GLU A 208 0.22 -18.88 -5.73
C GLU A 208 -0.23 -19.17 -4.28
N GLY A 209 -1.54 -19.26 -4.06
CA GLY A 209 -2.17 -19.28 -2.75
C GLY A 209 -2.63 -17.88 -2.33
N LYS A 210 -3.63 -17.83 -1.46
CA LYS A 210 -4.15 -16.58 -0.93
C LYS A 210 -3.10 -15.96 -0.01
N ALA A 211 -2.85 -14.67 -0.14
CA ALA A 211 -1.91 -13.97 0.71
C ALA A 211 -2.42 -12.57 1.07
N TRP A 212 -2.06 -12.11 2.26
CA TRP A 212 -2.15 -10.70 2.63
C TRP A 212 -0.75 -10.10 2.59
N TYR A 213 -0.60 -9.10 1.74
CA TYR A 213 0.57 -8.22 1.74
C TYR A 213 0.23 -6.99 2.57
N LEU A 214 1.03 -6.76 3.61
CA LEU A 214 0.78 -5.70 4.57
C LEU A 214 1.92 -4.70 4.54
N TRP A 215 1.56 -3.42 4.56
CA TRP A 215 2.46 -2.33 4.88
C TRP A 215 1.94 -1.61 6.11
N LEU A 216 2.68 -1.77 7.21
CA LEU A 216 2.40 -1.12 8.48
C LEU A 216 3.18 0.19 8.51
N SER A 217 2.46 1.31 8.60
CA SER A 217 3.04 2.65 8.67
C SER A 217 3.01 3.18 10.10
N MET A 218 4.14 3.76 10.50
CA MET A 218 4.39 4.28 11.83
C MET A 218 5.14 5.60 11.72
N ARG A 219 4.91 6.50 12.66
CA ARG A 219 5.67 7.75 12.78
C ARG A 219 6.04 7.97 14.24
N ASP A 220 7.30 8.33 14.48
CA ASP A 220 7.74 8.69 15.82
C ASP A 220 7.26 10.09 16.23
N ALA A 221 7.52 10.50 17.47
CA ALA A 221 7.13 11.82 17.97
C ALA A 221 7.81 12.99 17.21
N SER A 222 8.91 12.73 16.50
CA SER A 222 9.59 13.69 15.62
C SER A 222 9.09 13.63 14.17
N ASN A 223 7.98 12.93 13.93
CA ASN A 223 7.38 12.70 12.62
C ASN A 223 8.31 11.98 11.61
N ARG A 224 9.29 11.21 12.10
CA ARG A 224 10.10 10.34 11.24
C ARG A 224 9.33 9.08 10.93
N ALA A 225 9.22 8.75 9.64
CA ALA A 225 8.51 7.57 9.18
C ALA A 225 9.30 6.29 9.48
N ALA A 226 8.61 5.29 10.02
CA ALA A 226 9.04 3.91 10.10
C ALA A 226 7.98 3.02 9.44
N ARG A 227 8.39 1.82 9.02
CA ARG A 227 7.48 0.89 8.39
C ARG A 227 7.91 -0.55 8.58
N ALA A 228 6.93 -1.43 8.56
CA ALA A 228 7.11 -2.86 8.42
C ALA A 228 6.35 -3.36 7.19
N LEU A 229 6.93 -4.33 6.49
CA LEU A 229 6.33 -4.98 5.33
C LEU A 229 6.24 -6.47 5.62
N ILE A 230 5.02 -7.00 5.62
CA ILE A 230 4.73 -8.34 6.10
C ILE A 230 3.94 -9.10 5.04
N ASN A 231 4.38 -10.32 4.73
CA ASN A 231 3.72 -11.19 3.77
C ASN A 231 3.11 -12.37 4.54
N VAL A 232 1.78 -12.39 4.64
CA VAL A 232 1.03 -13.41 5.38
C VAL A 232 0.40 -14.38 4.38
N TYR A 233 0.92 -15.60 4.33
CA TYR A 233 0.40 -16.64 3.43
C TYR A 233 -0.75 -17.40 4.10
N LEU A 234 -1.94 -17.31 3.51
CA LEU A 234 -3.17 -17.93 3.97
C LEU A 234 -3.36 -19.26 3.21
N GLN A 235 -2.82 -20.33 3.76
CA GLN A 235 -2.88 -21.67 3.16
C GLN A 235 -4.22 -22.37 3.46
N ASP A 236 -4.76 -23.10 2.48
CA ASP A 236 -5.98 -23.88 2.65
C ASP A 236 -5.81 -24.95 3.74
N GLY A 237 -6.86 -25.18 4.54
CA GLY A 237 -6.84 -26.08 5.68
C GLY A 237 -5.99 -25.64 6.88
N ARG A 238 -5.47 -24.40 6.87
CA ARG A 238 -4.74 -23.78 7.98
C ARG A 238 -5.56 -22.71 8.67
N THR A 239 -5.20 -22.41 9.90
CA THR A 239 -5.81 -21.35 10.71
C THR A 239 -5.06 -20.01 10.57
N LEU A 240 -5.64 -18.92 11.05
CA LEU A 240 -4.96 -17.63 11.16
C LEU A 240 -3.69 -17.72 12.02
N ASP A 241 -3.76 -18.43 13.15
CA ASP A 241 -2.59 -18.62 14.02
C ASP A 241 -1.50 -19.46 13.33
N ASP A 242 -1.85 -20.44 12.50
CA ASP A 242 -0.87 -21.17 11.68
C ASP A 242 -0.17 -20.23 10.68
N ALA A 243 -0.93 -19.34 10.02
CA ALA A 243 -0.37 -18.36 9.09
C ALA A 243 0.54 -17.34 9.80
N ILE A 244 0.17 -16.90 10.99
CA ILE A 244 1.00 -16.03 11.84
C ILE A 244 2.27 -16.77 12.28
N ALA A 245 2.15 -18.02 12.74
CA ALA A 245 3.31 -18.83 13.14
C ALA A 245 4.28 -19.03 11.97
N PHE A 246 3.78 -19.40 10.79
CA PHE A 246 4.58 -19.55 9.58
C PHE A 246 5.29 -18.24 9.18
N THR A 247 4.57 -17.11 9.21
CA THR A 247 5.14 -15.80 8.85
C THR A 247 6.24 -15.38 9.84
N ARG A 248 6.08 -15.69 11.13
CA ARG A 248 7.09 -15.46 12.16
C ARG A 248 8.36 -16.27 11.92
N GLU A 249 8.21 -17.55 11.56
CA GLU A 249 9.34 -18.43 11.25
C GLU A 249 10.15 -17.92 10.05
N GLN A 250 9.50 -17.38 9.03
CA GLN A 250 10.16 -16.81 7.85
C GLN A 250 10.80 -15.44 8.12
N GLY A 251 10.31 -14.70 9.10
CA GLY A 251 10.69 -13.32 9.38
C GLY A 251 12.00 -13.09 10.12
N GLY A 252 12.49 -14.11 10.83
CA GLY A 252 13.67 -13.99 11.69
C GLY A 252 13.45 -13.10 12.93
N SER A 253 14.51 -12.91 13.72
CA SER A 253 14.46 -12.23 15.03
C SER A 253 14.24 -10.71 14.97
N GLN A 254 14.30 -10.11 13.79
CA GLN A 254 14.13 -8.66 13.58
C GLN A 254 12.70 -8.25 13.22
N GLN A 255 11.77 -9.20 13.06
CA GLN A 255 10.37 -8.86 12.80
C GLN A 255 9.74 -8.16 14.02
N ASP A 256 8.95 -7.13 13.72
CA ASP A 256 8.13 -6.43 14.70
C ASP A 256 7.20 -7.39 15.45
N LYS A 257 6.92 -7.16 16.73
CA LYS A 257 5.96 -8.01 17.45
C LYS A 257 4.50 -7.63 17.18
N GLY A 258 4.23 -6.37 16.83
CA GLY A 258 2.86 -5.87 16.67
C GLY A 258 2.17 -6.21 15.36
N TRP A 259 2.86 -6.81 14.38
CA TRP A 259 2.19 -7.18 13.12
C TRP A 259 1.19 -8.33 13.32
N GLU A 260 1.38 -9.19 14.32
CA GLU A 260 0.48 -10.30 14.61
C GLU A 260 -0.90 -9.79 15.05
N ASP A 261 -0.91 -8.77 15.92
CA ASP A 261 -2.15 -8.11 16.34
C ASP A 261 -2.77 -7.32 15.20
N CYS A 262 -1.97 -6.80 14.26
CA CYS A 262 -2.51 -6.24 13.02
C CYS A 262 -3.23 -7.30 12.18
N CYS A 263 -2.71 -8.53 12.08
CA CYS A 263 -3.39 -9.63 11.39
C CYS A 263 -4.72 -10.01 12.07
N ARG A 264 -4.73 -10.09 13.42
CA ARG A 264 -5.96 -10.33 14.18
C ARG A 264 -6.97 -9.20 13.99
N LEU A 265 -6.52 -7.94 14.03
CA LEU A 265 -7.37 -6.79 13.76
C LEU A 265 -7.96 -6.86 12.35
N LEU A 266 -7.17 -7.14 11.31
CA LEU A 266 -7.65 -7.25 9.93
C LEU A 266 -8.70 -8.35 9.77
N ALA A 267 -8.47 -9.53 10.37
CA ALA A 267 -9.45 -10.62 10.38
C ALA A 267 -10.73 -10.24 11.13
N GLY A 268 -10.61 -9.55 12.27
CA GLY A 268 -11.74 -9.03 13.03
C GLY A 268 -12.54 -7.97 12.27
N VAL A 269 -11.86 -7.05 11.58
CA VAL A 269 -12.48 -6.03 10.71
C VAL A 269 -13.19 -6.69 9.54
N ALA A 270 -12.55 -7.66 8.88
CA ALA A 270 -13.16 -8.43 7.80
C ALA A 270 -14.46 -9.10 8.26
N LYS A 271 -14.42 -9.77 9.42
CA LYS A 271 -15.59 -10.41 10.03
C LYS A 271 -16.67 -9.39 10.39
N HIS A 272 -16.32 -8.30 11.08
CA HIS A 272 -17.25 -7.23 11.46
C HIS A 272 -17.99 -6.66 10.25
N VAL A 273 -17.28 -6.40 9.16
CA VAL A 273 -17.90 -5.89 7.92
C VAL A 273 -18.77 -6.96 7.25
N ALA A 274 -18.30 -8.21 7.18
CA ALA A 274 -19.04 -9.31 6.57
C ALA A 274 -20.35 -9.63 7.31
N GLU A 275 -20.37 -9.47 8.63
CA GLU A 275 -21.54 -9.69 9.49
C GLU A 275 -22.50 -8.49 9.52
N GLY A 276 -22.22 -7.43 8.74
CA GLY A 276 -23.07 -6.24 8.69
C GLY A 276 -22.94 -5.35 9.94
N GLY A 277 -21.79 -5.39 10.61
CA GLY A 277 -21.49 -4.52 11.74
C GLY A 277 -21.65 -3.03 11.37
N PRO A 278 -21.91 -2.14 12.34
CA PRO A 278 -22.17 -0.73 12.05
C PRO A 278 -20.98 -0.06 11.36
N VAL A 279 -21.29 0.65 10.28
CA VAL A 279 -20.34 1.47 9.52
C VAL A 279 -20.97 2.81 9.22
N ARG A 280 -20.26 3.88 9.56
CA ARG A 280 -20.63 5.25 9.20
C ARG A 280 -19.77 5.72 8.02
N GLU A 281 -20.44 6.19 6.96
CA GLU A 281 -19.73 6.81 5.84
C GLU A 281 -19.48 8.30 6.13
N VAL A 282 -18.21 8.71 6.06
CA VAL A 282 -17.81 10.13 6.18
C VAL A 282 -17.28 10.60 4.82
N TRP A 283 -17.94 11.59 4.23
CA TRP A 283 -17.57 12.19 2.95
C TRP A 283 -16.86 13.52 3.17
N TYR A 284 -15.69 13.70 2.57
CA TYR A 284 -14.88 14.92 2.71
C TYR A 284 -14.96 15.85 1.50
N ASP A 285 -15.49 15.33 0.38
CA ASP A 285 -15.66 16.08 -0.86
C ASP A 285 -17.01 15.68 -1.51
N ALA A 286 -17.89 16.67 -1.69
CA ALA A 286 -19.19 16.48 -2.32
C ALA A 286 -19.05 16.02 -3.79
N THR A 287 -18.00 16.49 -4.48
CA THR A 287 -17.65 16.05 -5.84
C THR A 287 -17.27 14.58 -5.84
N ALA A 288 -16.47 14.14 -4.85
CA ALA A 288 -16.11 12.73 -4.73
C ALA A 288 -17.37 11.87 -4.48
N ARG A 289 -18.28 12.33 -3.62
CA ARG A 289 -19.57 11.67 -3.38
C ARG A 289 -20.37 11.50 -4.66
N GLU A 290 -20.60 12.57 -5.40
CA GLU A 290 -21.33 12.51 -6.66
C GLU A 290 -20.67 11.58 -7.68
N LEU A 291 -19.34 11.61 -7.78
CA LEU A 291 -18.60 10.78 -8.71
C LEU A 291 -18.67 9.29 -8.33
N HIS A 292 -18.63 8.97 -7.03
CA HIS A 292 -18.81 7.60 -6.54
C HIS A 292 -20.23 7.10 -6.80
N GLU A 293 -21.26 7.90 -6.53
CA GLU A 293 -22.66 7.58 -6.81
C GLU A 293 -22.88 7.36 -8.32
N LYS A 294 -22.31 8.25 -9.17
CA LYS A 294 -22.32 8.11 -10.63
C LYS A 294 -21.61 6.82 -11.09
N LEU A 295 -20.44 6.52 -10.52
CA LEU A 295 -19.69 5.29 -10.85
C LEU A 295 -20.44 4.02 -10.43
N ALA A 296 -21.14 4.05 -9.29
CA ALA A 296 -21.96 2.93 -8.82
C ALA A 296 -23.19 2.70 -9.72
N ALA A 297 -23.84 3.79 -10.16
CA ALA A 297 -24.99 3.74 -11.06
C ALA A 297 -24.62 3.37 -12.51
N THR A 298 -23.37 3.61 -12.93
CA THR A 298 -22.90 3.32 -14.30
C THR A 298 -22.78 1.80 -14.52
N PRO A 299 -23.47 1.21 -15.53
CA PRO A 299 -23.40 -0.22 -15.79
C PRO A 299 -21.98 -0.75 -15.99
N LYS A 300 -21.68 -1.94 -15.49
CA LYS A 300 -20.35 -2.58 -15.63
C LYS A 300 -19.90 -2.76 -17.09
N THR A 301 -20.85 -2.78 -18.03
CA THR A 301 -20.62 -2.90 -19.48
C THR A 301 -20.07 -1.61 -20.11
N ALA A 302 -20.29 -0.45 -19.51
CA ALA A 302 -19.82 0.86 -20.01
C ALA A 302 -18.37 1.14 -19.57
N LYS A 303 -17.41 0.36 -20.07
CA LYS A 303 -16.01 0.41 -19.61
C LYS A 303 -15.35 1.80 -19.73
N ALA A 304 -15.50 2.48 -20.86
CA ALA A 304 -14.87 3.79 -21.10
C ALA A 304 -15.38 4.88 -20.16
N ASP A 305 -16.69 4.96 -19.92
CA ASP A 305 -17.29 5.94 -19.02
C ASP A 305 -16.90 5.68 -17.56
N ARG A 306 -16.87 4.40 -17.16
CA ARG A 306 -16.38 4.01 -15.82
C ARG A 306 -14.91 4.40 -15.63
N GLU A 307 -14.08 4.28 -16.67
CA GLU A 307 -12.68 4.67 -16.61
C GLU A 307 -12.51 6.18 -16.47
N LYS A 308 -13.24 6.98 -17.26
CA LYS A 308 -13.25 8.44 -17.13
C LYS A 308 -13.74 8.89 -15.74
N LEU A 309 -14.73 8.20 -15.17
CA LEU A 309 -15.18 8.48 -13.80
C LEU A 309 -14.12 8.12 -12.75
N ARG A 310 -13.36 7.02 -12.94
CA ARG A 310 -12.23 6.66 -12.07
C ARG A 310 -11.10 7.67 -12.13
N GLU A 311 -10.73 8.13 -13.32
CA GLU A 311 -9.72 9.19 -13.48
C GLU A 311 -10.12 10.47 -12.73
N ARG A 312 -11.40 10.86 -12.82
CA ARG A 312 -11.94 12.01 -12.08
C ARG A 312 -11.96 11.76 -10.58
N LEU A 313 -12.31 10.55 -10.14
CA LEU A 313 -12.26 10.17 -8.72
C LEU A 313 -10.83 10.21 -8.17
N ARG A 314 -9.82 9.73 -8.90
CA ARG A 314 -8.41 9.80 -8.50
C ARG A 314 -7.92 11.23 -8.23
N ALA A 315 -8.55 12.23 -8.86
CA ALA A 315 -8.26 13.65 -8.61
C ALA A 315 -8.84 14.18 -7.29
N VAL A 316 -9.85 13.53 -6.71
CA VAL A 316 -10.57 13.99 -5.50
C VAL A 316 -10.57 12.94 -4.36
N SER A 317 -9.87 11.82 -4.53
CA SER A 317 -9.78 10.69 -3.60
C SER A 317 -8.73 10.95 -2.48
N PRO A 318 -8.91 10.48 -1.21
CA PRO A 318 -9.78 9.40 -0.77
C PRO A 318 -11.28 9.70 -0.80
N GLY A 319 -11.73 10.96 -0.81
CA GLY A 319 -13.12 11.38 -0.99
C GLY A 319 -14.12 10.95 0.11
N ARG A 320 -13.91 9.77 0.71
CA ARG A 320 -14.70 9.05 1.69
C ARG A 320 -13.81 8.28 2.66
N THR A 321 -14.27 8.11 3.89
CA THR A 321 -13.77 7.11 4.84
C THR A 321 -14.94 6.34 5.43
N LEU A 322 -14.77 5.03 5.59
CA LEU A 322 -15.71 4.15 6.27
C LEU A 322 -15.26 3.97 7.71
N VAL A 323 -16.00 4.57 8.66
CA VAL A 323 -15.71 4.49 10.08
C VAL A 323 -16.44 3.28 10.67
N LEU A 324 -15.70 2.32 11.17
CA LEU A 324 -16.22 1.12 11.83
C LEU A 324 -16.62 1.47 13.27
N GLU A 325 -17.87 1.18 13.63
CA GLU A 325 -18.46 1.56 14.91
C GLU A 325 -18.91 0.33 15.70
N GLU A 326 -19.07 0.49 17.01
CA GLU A 326 -19.65 -0.56 17.83
C GLU A 326 -21.17 -0.68 17.59
N PRO A 327 -21.75 -1.90 17.67
CA PRO A 327 -23.20 -2.07 17.80
C PRO A 327 -23.71 -1.21 18.95
N SER A 328 -24.65 -0.31 18.65
CA SER A 328 -25.34 0.45 19.70
C SER A 328 -26.03 -0.55 20.62
N ARG A 329 -25.64 -0.56 21.91
CA ARG A 329 -26.21 -1.43 22.93
C ARG A 329 -27.63 -1.02 23.31
#